data_AF-A0A2V8N3Q9-F1
#
_entry.id   AF-A0A2V8N3Q9-F1
#
_cell.length_a   1.000
_cell.length_b   1.000
_cell.length_c   1.000
_cell.angle_alpha   90.00
_cell.angle_beta   90.00
_cell.angle_gamma   90.00
#
_symmetry.space_group_name_H-M   'P 1'
#
loop_
_entity.id
_entity.type
_entity.pdbx_description
1 polymer ?
#
loop_
_entity_poly.entity_id
_entity_poly.type
_entity_poly.pdbx_seq_one_letter_code
_entity_poly.pdbx_strand_id
1 'polypeptide(L)'
;MEGKVMQTTLRLIARFGLVFVLMAGLQVIASAQGRGRGAGAGRPAGPPSSVGVDRGISTSSDRSNGRADTGRSTASNRSNGRSDAGLDRARLREQNSQQADKDLRDHPGMAANLHTTANDLRSGYRTALLANPNLKFGQYVAATRLAANLGARNPNITRNAILAGLAAGKSIGQTLQDLGLSKQAAKDAEKRADREIKDAKHH
;
A
#
# COMPACT_ATOMS: atom_id res chain seq x y z
N MET A 1 8.65 52.38 -16.59
CA MET A 1 8.59 52.53 -15.11
C MET A 1 7.52 51.61 -14.52
N GLU A 2 7.51 50.29 -14.76
CA GLU A 2 8.57 49.31 -14.47
C GLU A 2 9.12 49.47 -13.06
N GLY A 3 8.71 48.57 -12.16
CA GLY A 3 9.24 48.58 -10.80
C GLY A 3 8.45 47.84 -9.72
N LYS A 4 7.37 47.11 -10.04
CA LYS A 4 6.60 46.37 -9.01
C LYS A 4 6.29 44.90 -9.28
N VAL A 5 6.62 44.37 -10.47
CA VAL A 5 6.32 42.97 -10.81
C VAL A 5 7.50 42.02 -10.50
N MET A 6 8.67 42.55 -10.15
CA MET A 6 9.91 41.77 -10.08
C MET A 6 10.34 41.32 -8.67
N GLN A 7 9.54 41.55 -7.62
CA GLN A 7 9.88 41.10 -6.25
C GLN A 7 9.10 39.86 -5.78
N THR A 8 7.97 39.54 -6.38
CA THR A 8 7.17 38.37 -5.96
C THR A 8 7.65 37.07 -6.58
N THR A 9 8.33 37.13 -7.72
CA THR A 9 8.92 35.96 -8.40
C THR A 9 10.21 35.46 -7.75
N LEU A 10 10.88 36.27 -6.91
CA LEU A 10 12.16 35.89 -6.30
C LEU A 10 12.02 35.10 -4.99
N ARG A 11 10.85 35.11 -4.33
CA ARG A 11 10.63 34.34 -3.09
C ARG A 11 10.06 32.94 -3.32
N LEU A 12 9.62 32.61 -4.53
CA LEU A 12 9.08 31.28 -4.85
C LEU A 12 10.16 30.24 -5.15
N ILE A 13 11.36 30.67 -5.55
CA ILE A 13 12.46 29.78 -5.95
C ILE A 13 13.22 29.21 -4.73
N ALA A 14 13.19 29.89 -3.58
CA ALA A 14 13.91 29.47 -2.38
C ALA A 14 13.30 28.28 -1.61
N ARG A 15 12.13 27.76 -2.02
CA ARG A 15 11.53 26.54 -1.42
C ARG A 15 11.57 25.30 -2.31
N PHE A 16 12.05 25.44 -3.55
CA PHE A 16 12.24 24.32 -4.48
C PHE A 16 13.70 23.85 -4.57
N GLY A 17 14.60 24.44 -3.77
CA GLY A 17 16.02 24.11 -3.68
C GLY A 17 16.40 23.04 -2.65
N LEU A 18 15.56 22.01 -2.43
CA LEU A 18 16.00 20.76 -1.78
C LEU A 18 15.44 19.54 -2.52
N VAL A 19 15.58 19.63 -3.83
CA VAL A 19 15.44 18.57 -4.82
C VAL A 19 16.69 17.70 -4.74
N PHE A 20 16.50 16.38 -4.64
CA PHE A 20 17.37 15.34 -5.20
C PHE A 20 18.76 15.07 -4.57
N VAL A 21 18.82 14.41 -3.40
CA VAL A 21 20.06 13.71 -2.97
C VAL A 21 19.82 12.30 -2.37
N LEU A 22 18.74 11.58 -2.71
CA LEU A 22 18.56 10.23 -2.16
C LEU A 22 18.05 9.17 -3.15
N MET A 23 18.49 9.25 -4.40
CA MET A 23 18.20 8.23 -5.44
C MET A 23 19.43 7.98 -6.33
N ALA A 24 20.59 7.80 -5.72
CA ALA A 24 21.76 7.25 -6.40
C ALA A 24 22.63 6.49 -5.39
N GLY A 25 22.66 5.16 -5.52
CA GLY A 25 23.64 4.30 -4.86
C GLY A 25 23.03 3.30 -3.89
N LEU A 26 22.76 2.08 -4.35
CA LEU A 26 23.65 0.96 -4.06
C LEU A 26 23.18 -0.27 -4.84
N GLN A 27 23.95 -0.56 -5.89
CA GLN A 27 24.01 -1.86 -6.54
C GLN A 27 24.47 -2.93 -5.54
N VAL A 28 23.96 -4.14 -5.78
CA VAL A 28 24.29 -5.40 -5.12
C VAL A 28 25.81 -5.65 -5.15
N ILE A 29 26.42 -5.98 -4.01
CA ILE A 29 27.66 -6.77 -3.95
C ILE A 29 27.45 -7.99 -3.08
N ALA A 30 27.93 -9.10 -3.64
CA ALA A 30 27.92 -10.46 -3.16
C ALA A 30 28.66 -10.68 -1.82
N SER A 31 28.26 -11.80 -1.19
CA SER A 31 29.10 -12.75 -0.46
C SER A 31 30.02 -12.25 0.65
N ALA A 32 29.63 -12.55 1.89
CA ALA A 32 30.57 -12.86 2.97
C ALA A 32 30.33 -14.30 3.45
N GLN A 33 31.14 -15.22 2.93
CA GLN A 33 31.31 -16.57 3.49
C GLN A 33 32.07 -16.46 4.82
N GLY A 34 31.35 -16.52 5.93
CA GLY A 34 31.92 -16.66 7.27
C GLY A 34 31.92 -18.12 7.72
N ARG A 35 33.05 -18.81 7.54
CA ARG A 35 33.38 -20.10 8.14
C ARG A 35 33.38 -19.97 9.67
N GLY A 36 32.37 -20.53 10.34
CA GLY A 36 32.36 -20.77 11.78
C GLY A 36 32.29 -22.26 12.07
N ARG A 37 33.46 -22.89 12.26
CA ARG A 37 33.58 -24.26 12.79
C ARG A 37 33.12 -24.25 14.25
N GLY A 38 32.14 -25.07 14.58
CA GLY A 38 31.76 -25.39 15.95
C GLY A 38 31.27 -26.83 16.01
N ALA A 39 32.18 -27.74 16.33
CA ALA A 39 31.93 -29.16 16.47
C ALA A 39 30.99 -29.44 17.66
N GLY A 40 30.01 -30.31 17.44
CA GLY A 40 29.13 -30.85 18.47
C GLY A 40 28.41 -32.07 17.94
N ALA A 41 29.09 -33.21 17.96
CA ALA A 41 28.60 -34.49 17.51
C ALA A 41 27.42 -34.99 18.37
N GLY A 42 26.35 -35.44 17.71
CA GLY A 42 25.24 -36.17 18.32
C GLY A 42 24.49 -36.95 17.24
N ARG A 43 24.41 -38.27 17.37
CA ARG A 43 24.06 -39.30 16.36
C ARG A 43 22.63 -39.20 15.83
N PRO A 44 22.33 -39.69 14.61
CA PRO A 44 20.98 -39.76 14.07
C PRO A 44 20.28 -41.04 14.57
N ALA A 45 19.13 -40.89 15.23
CA ALA A 45 18.18 -41.98 15.46
C ALA A 45 16.91 -41.67 14.66
N GLY A 46 16.47 -42.64 13.85
CA GLY A 46 15.37 -42.50 12.89
C GLY A 46 14.02 -42.17 13.53
N PRO A 47 13.03 -41.77 12.71
CA PRO A 47 11.73 -41.34 13.21
C PRO A 47 10.83 -42.55 13.52
N PRO A 48 10.30 -42.70 14.75
CA PRO A 48 9.08 -43.47 14.95
C PRO A 48 7.86 -42.64 14.54
N SER A 49 6.93 -43.34 13.93
CA SER A 49 5.62 -42.88 13.48
C SER A 49 4.72 -42.36 14.60
N SER A 50 3.88 -41.39 14.24
CA SER A 50 2.59 -41.06 14.87
C SER A 50 2.63 -40.71 16.37
N VAL A 51 3.10 -39.51 16.68
CA VAL A 51 2.65 -38.77 17.86
C VAL A 51 2.46 -37.33 17.41
N GLY A 52 1.28 -36.77 17.61
CA GLY A 52 0.97 -35.38 17.24
C GLY A 52 2.08 -34.46 17.74
N VAL A 53 2.60 -33.62 16.85
CA VAL A 53 3.54 -32.55 17.23
C VAL A 53 2.75 -31.52 18.04
N ASP A 54 2.52 -31.84 19.31
CA ASP A 54 2.18 -30.87 20.31
C ASP A 54 3.42 -29.99 20.43
N ARG A 55 3.34 -28.79 19.86
CA ARG A 55 4.48 -27.93 19.51
C ARG A 55 5.10 -27.27 20.75
N GLY A 56 5.14 -27.98 21.87
CA GLY A 56 5.78 -27.60 23.12
C GLY A 56 5.27 -26.33 23.77
N ILE A 57 4.14 -25.76 23.31
CA ILE A 57 3.64 -24.49 23.86
C ILE A 57 3.13 -24.73 25.28
N SER A 58 2.41 -25.83 25.52
CA SER A 58 1.77 -26.14 26.80
C SER A 58 2.73 -26.76 27.84
N THR A 59 3.79 -27.45 27.42
CA THR A 59 4.79 -28.05 28.34
C THR A 59 6.00 -27.15 28.60
N SER A 60 6.11 -25.99 27.91
CA SER A 60 7.25 -25.07 28.11
C SER A 60 7.15 -24.24 29.39
N SER A 61 5.95 -23.89 29.85
CA SER A 61 5.71 -23.15 31.10
C SER A 61 6.19 -23.95 32.31
N ASP A 62 5.81 -25.23 32.37
CA ASP A 62 6.14 -26.14 33.48
C ASP A 62 7.63 -26.49 33.52
N ARG A 63 8.25 -26.69 32.35
CA ARG A 63 9.70 -27.03 32.26
C ARG A 63 10.62 -25.83 32.44
N SER A 64 10.11 -24.60 32.30
CA SER A 64 10.91 -23.37 32.36
C SER A 64 10.75 -22.59 33.66
N ASN A 65 9.98 -23.09 34.64
CA ASN A 65 9.61 -22.36 35.85
C ASN A 65 9.10 -20.93 35.52
N GLY A 66 8.21 -20.81 34.52
CA GLY A 66 7.64 -19.52 34.10
C GLY A 66 8.58 -18.58 33.31
N ARG A 67 9.84 -18.98 33.03
CA ARG A 67 10.77 -18.18 32.22
C ARG A 67 10.31 -18.04 30.76
N ALA A 68 9.65 -19.06 30.20
CA ALA A 68 9.10 -19.00 28.85
C ALA A 68 7.93 -18.01 28.77
N ASP A 69 7.09 -17.93 29.80
CA ASP A 69 6.00 -16.95 29.90
C ASP A 69 6.56 -15.55 30.03
N THR A 70 7.56 -15.37 30.90
CA THR A 70 8.29 -14.12 31.04
C THR A 70 8.95 -13.71 29.72
N GLY A 71 9.54 -14.64 28.98
CA GLY A 71 10.13 -14.40 27.67
C GLY A 71 9.09 -13.98 26.62
N ARG A 72 7.92 -14.62 26.58
CA ARG A 72 6.80 -14.26 25.69
C ARG A 72 6.18 -12.91 26.05
N SER A 73 5.93 -12.66 27.33
CA SER A 73 5.44 -11.37 27.83
C SER A 73 6.46 -10.25 27.63
N THR A 74 7.74 -10.53 27.83
CA THR A 74 8.81 -9.56 27.57
C THR A 74 8.97 -9.34 26.06
N ALA A 75 8.81 -10.36 25.23
CA ALA A 75 8.80 -10.20 23.78
C ALA A 75 7.57 -9.42 23.32
N SER A 76 6.37 -9.64 23.87
CA SER A 76 5.18 -8.83 23.57
C SER A 76 5.36 -7.38 24.03
N ASN A 77 5.93 -7.17 25.22
CA ASN A 77 6.20 -5.84 25.76
C ASN A 77 7.30 -5.10 24.97
N ARG A 78 8.39 -5.77 24.60
CA ARG A 78 9.49 -5.18 23.82
C ARG A 78 9.15 -4.98 22.34
N SER A 79 8.26 -5.82 21.79
CA SER A 79 7.74 -5.62 20.42
C SER A 79 6.60 -4.59 20.36
N ASN A 80 6.24 -3.97 21.51
CA ASN A 80 5.02 -3.16 21.67
C ASN A 80 3.81 -3.82 21.02
N GLY A 81 3.78 -5.16 21.07
CA GLY A 81 2.76 -6.02 20.48
C GLY A 81 2.26 -5.57 19.12
N ARG A 82 3.07 -5.04 18.18
CA ARG A 82 2.55 -4.41 16.95
C ARG A 82 1.30 -3.56 17.26
N SER A 83 1.42 -2.49 18.05
CA SER A 83 0.34 -1.54 18.44
C SER A 83 -1.02 -1.84 17.81
N ASP A 84 -2.08 -2.12 18.56
CA ASP A 84 -3.39 -2.57 18.01
C ASP A 84 -3.80 -1.86 16.71
N ALA A 85 -3.60 -0.55 16.62
CA ALA A 85 -3.78 0.26 15.41
C ALA A 85 -3.01 -0.21 14.14
N GLY A 86 -1.77 -0.68 14.30
CA GLY A 86 -0.93 -1.27 13.25
C GLY A 86 -1.40 -2.67 12.83
N LEU A 87 -1.87 -3.49 13.77
CA LEU A 87 -2.52 -4.77 13.46
C LEU A 87 -3.85 -4.57 12.74
N ASP A 88 -4.67 -3.63 13.20
CA ASP A 88 -5.95 -3.27 12.58
C ASP A 88 -5.75 -2.72 11.17
N ARG A 89 -4.73 -1.87 10.99
CA ARG A 89 -4.31 -1.40 9.67
C ARG A 89 -3.93 -2.56 8.75
N ALA A 90 -3.17 -3.53 9.25
CA ALA A 90 -2.78 -4.71 8.47
C ALA A 90 -3.99 -5.57 8.10
N ARG A 91 -4.91 -5.82 9.05
CA ARG A 91 -6.17 -6.55 8.79
C ARG A 91 -7.03 -5.87 7.73
N LEU A 92 -7.19 -4.54 7.84
CA LEU A 92 -8.00 -3.79 6.89
C LEU A 92 -7.43 -3.85 5.47
N ARG A 93 -6.11 -3.72 5.34
CA ARG A 93 -5.44 -3.86 4.03
C ARG A 93 -5.65 -5.24 3.43
N GLU A 94 -5.55 -6.28 4.25
CA GLU A 94 -5.79 -7.66 3.82
C GLU A 94 -7.23 -7.83 3.32
N GLN A 95 -8.21 -7.44 4.13
CA GLN A 95 -9.64 -7.48 3.77
C GLN A 95 -9.92 -6.71 2.47
N ASN A 96 -9.38 -5.50 2.34
CA ASN A 96 -9.54 -4.68 1.14
C ASN A 96 -8.93 -5.36 -0.09
N SER A 97 -7.77 -6.00 0.05
CA SER A 97 -7.12 -6.73 -1.05
C SER A 97 -7.87 -7.99 -1.45
N GLN A 98 -8.40 -8.75 -0.49
CA GLN A 98 -9.23 -9.92 -0.75
C GLN A 98 -10.55 -9.53 -1.44
N GLN A 99 -11.17 -8.43 -1.01
CA GLN A 99 -12.37 -7.91 -1.66
C GLN A 99 -12.08 -7.46 -3.10
N ALA A 100 -10.92 -6.84 -3.35
CA ALA A 100 -10.51 -6.49 -4.72
C ALA A 100 -10.30 -7.73 -5.60
N ASP A 101 -9.67 -8.78 -5.06
CA ASP A 101 -9.47 -10.04 -5.77
C ASP A 101 -10.81 -10.72 -6.08
N LYS A 102 -11.77 -10.65 -5.17
CA LYS A 102 -13.15 -11.10 -5.39
C LYS A 102 -13.86 -10.27 -6.48
N ASP A 103 -13.83 -8.95 -6.37
CA ASP A 103 -14.43 -8.03 -7.35
C ASP A 103 -13.86 -8.27 -8.76
N LEU A 104 -12.54 -8.47 -8.89
CA LEU A 104 -11.89 -8.73 -10.17
C LEU A 104 -12.25 -10.09 -10.76
N ARG A 105 -12.45 -11.11 -9.90
CA ARG A 105 -12.88 -12.45 -10.32
C ARG A 105 -14.34 -12.44 -10.77
N ASP A 106 -15.19 -11.75 -10.03
CA ASP A 106 -16.62 -11.67 -10.30
C ASP A 106 -16.93 -10.73 -11.49
N HIS A 107 -16.00 -9.83 -11.86
CA HIS A 107 -16.11 -8.88 -12.96
C HIS A 107 -14.86 -8.87 -13.89
N PRO A 108 -14.64 -9.93 -14.69
CA PRO A 108 -13.43 -10.04 -15.53
C PRO A 108 -13.34 -8.94 -16.62
N GLY A 109 -14.47 -8.39 -17.07
CA GLY A 109 -14.53 -7.29 -18.06
C GLY A 109 -14.02 -5.95 -17.56
N MET A 110 -13.88 -5.77 -16.23
CA MET A 110 -13.48 -4.49 -15.64
C MET A 110 -12.09 -4.04 -16.10
N ALA A 111 -11.12 -4.95 -16.12
CA ALA A 111 -9.74 -4.62 -16.49
C ALA A 111 -9.63 -4.22 -17.97
N ALA A 112 -10.33 -4.95 -18.85
CA ALA A 112 -10.34 -4.69 -20.29
C ALA A 112 -10.88 -3.29 -20.61
N ASN A 113 -11.97 -2.88 -19.96
CA ASN A 113 -12.59 -1.55 -20.15
C ASN A 113 -11.68 -0.38 -19.70
N LEU A 114 -10.71 -0.66 -18.84
CA LEU A 114 -9.72 0.30 -18.36
C LEU A 114 -8.43 0.28 -19.19
N HIS A 115 -8.38 -0.51 -20.27
CA HIS A 115 -7.16 -0.77 -21.06
C HIS A 115 -5.98 -1.23 -20.19
N THR A 116 -6.27 -2.06 -19.18
CA THR A 116 -5.27 -2.60 -18.26
C THR A 116 -5.54 -4.09 -18.00
N THR A 117 -4.72 -4.73 -17.17
CA THR A 117 -4.90 -6.13 -16.79
C THR A 117 -5.40 -6.24 -15.35
N ALA A 118 -6.08 -7.35 -15.03
CA ALA A 118 -6.50 -7.63 -13.66
C ALA A 118 -5.29 -7.71 -12.71
N ASN A 119 -4.15 -8.18 -13.22
CA ASN A 119 -2.90 -8.24 -12.47
C ASN A 119 -2.36 -6.84 -12.15
N ASP A 120 -2.43 -5.89 -13.09
CA ASP A 120 -1.98 -4.51 -12.88
C ASP A 120 -2.89 -3.78 -11.89
N LEU A 121 -4.21 -3.98 -11.98
CA LEU A 121 -5.16 -3.43 -11.01
C LEU A 121 -4.88 -3.96 -9.61
N ARG A 122 -4.69 -5.27 -9.47
CA ARG A 122 -4.39 -5.93 -8.20
C ARG A 122 -3.08 -5.44 -7.61
N SER A 123 -2.00 -5.43 -8.40
CA SER A 123 -0.67 -5.02 -7.97
C SER A 123 -0.64 -3.54 -7.56
N GLY A 124 -1.19 -2.66 -8.41
CA GLY A 124 -1.24 -1.24 -8.14
C GLY A 124 -2.14 -0.89 -6.96
N TYR A 125 -3.25 -1.60 -6.76
CA TYR A 125 -4.12 -1.41 -5.60
C TYR A 125 -3.44 -1.84 -4.29
N ARG A 126 -2.76 -3.00 -4.29
CA ARG A 126 -1.96 -3.45 -3.13
C ARG A 126 -0.88 -2.44 -2.74
N THR A 127 -0.29 -1.77 -3.73
CA THR A 127 0.67 -0.69 -3.53
C THR A 127 -0.01 0.54 -2.93
N ALA A 128 -1.17 0.95 -3.45
CA ALA A 128 -1.92 2.10 -2.94
C ALA A 128 -2.39 1.90 -1.48
N LEU A 129 -2.71 0.66 -1.08
CA LEU A 129 -3.07 0.31 0.30
C LEU A 129 -1.93 0.52 1.31
N LEU A 130 -0.66 0.63 0.88
CA LEU A 130 0.45 1.00 1.77
C LEU A 130 0.33 2.44 2.25
N ALA A 131 -0.11 3.34 1.37
CA ALA A 131 -0.30 4.76 1.67
C ALA A 131 -1.67 5.05 2.30
N ASN A 132 -2.71 4.35 1.84
CA ASN A 132 -4.07 4.51 2.37
C ASN A 132 -4.73 3.14 2.63
N PRO A 133 -4.67 2.64 3.87
CA PRO A 133 -5.31 1.39 4.28
C PRO A 133 -6.83 1.37 4.10
N ASN A 134 -7.48 2.55 4.17
CA ASN A 134 -8.94 2.71 4.04
C ASN A 134 -9.40 2.85 2.58
N LEU A 135 -8.47 2.87 1.62
CA LEU A 135 -8.79 2.99 0.20
C LEU A 135 -9.62 1.79 -0.23
N LYS A 136 -10.78 2.05 -0.84
CA LYS A 136 -11.62 1.01 -1.42
C LYS A 136 -11.21 0.72 -2.86
N PHE A 137 -11.44 -0.52 -3.31
CA PHE A 137 -11.08 -0.93 -4.67
C PHE A 137 -11.75 -0.07 -5.74
N GLY A 138 -13.04 0.24 -5.57
CA GLY A 138 -13.77 1.15 -6.47
C GLY A 138 -13.17 2.55 -6.56
N GLN A 139 -12.62 3.09 -5.46
CA GLN A 139 -11.95 4.40 -5.47
C GLN A 139 -10.64 4.36 -6.26
N TYR A 140 -9.88 3.27 -6.14
CA TYR A 140 -8.67 3.06 -6.92
C TYR A 140 -8.96 2.93 -8.42
N VAL A 141 -10.02 2.20 -8.77
CA VAL A 141 -10.47 2.06 -10.15
C VAL A 141 -10.95 3.41 -10.70
N ALA A 142 -11.74 4.16 -9.93
CA ALA A 142 -12.17 5.51 -10.28
C ALA A 142 -10.98 6.46 -10.50
N ALA A 143 -9.99 6.46 -9.60
CA ALA A 143 -8.77 7.26 -9.75
C ALA A 143 -8.00 6.89 -11.03
N THR A 144 -7.91 5.60 -11.36
CA THR A 144 -7.26 5.13 -12.59
C THR A 144 -8.00 5.61 -13.83
N ARG A 145 -9.34 5.50 -13.85
CA ARG A 145 -10.17 5.93 -14.98
C ARG A 145 -10.16 7.45 -15.15
N LEU A 146 -10.27 8.20 -14.06
CA LEU A 146 -10.24 9.66 -14.07
C LEU A 146 -8.91 10.19 -14.61
N ALA A 147 -7.79 9.58 -14.21
CA ALA A 147 -6.48 9.94 -14.74
C ALA A 147 -6.38 9.69 -16.25
N ALA A 148 -6.90 8.57 -16.75
CA ALA A 148 -6.92 8.27 -18.19
C ALA A 148 -7.81 9.26 -18.97
N ASN A 149 -9.00 9.58 -18.44
CA ASN A 149 -9.96 10.44 -19.12
C ASN A 149 -9.56 11.92 -19.12
N LEU A 150 -8.95 12.39 -18.03
CA LEU A 150 -8.68 13.82 -17.80
C LEU A 150 -7.21 14.19 -18.02
N GLY A 151 -6.29 13.25 -17.88
CA GLY A 151 -4.85 13.51 -17.87
C GLY A 151 -4.33 14.15 -19.15
N ALA A 152 -4.91 13.83 -20.31
CA ALA A 152 -4.52 14.41 -21.59
C ALA A 152 -4.77 15.92 -21.67
N ARG A 153 -5.81 16.42 -21.00
CA ARG A 153 -6.16 17.85 -20.97
C ARG A 153 -5.69 18.55 -19.70
N ASN A 154 -5.47 17.78 -18.63
CA ASN A 154 -5.10 18.26 -17.31
C ASN A 154 -3.92 17.42 -16.80
N PRO A 155 -2.67 17.78 -17.11
CA PRO A 155 -1.50 16.96 -16.79
C PRO A 155 -1.29 16.78 -15.29
N ASN A 156 -1.82 17.68 -14.45
CA ASN A 156 -1.78 17.57 -13.00
C ASN A 156 -2.71 16.46 -12.45
N ILE A 157 -3.69 16.02 -13.23
CA ILE A 157 -4.68 15.00 -12.84
C ILE A 157 -4.11 13.63 -13.16
N THR A 158 -3.20 13.20 -12.30
CA THR A 158 -2.61 11.86 -12.35
C THR A 158 -3.28 10.94 -11.34
N ARG A 159 -3.22 9.62 -11.58
CA ARG A 159 -3.70 8.63 -10.61
C ARG A 159 -3.08 8.84 -9.24
N ASN A 160 -1.76 9.10 -9.20
CA ASN A 160 -1.03 9.30 -7.95
C ASN A 160 -1.49 10.57 -7.21
N ALA A 161 -1.77 11.66 -7.92
CA ALA A 161 -2.30 12.88 -7.32
C ALA A 161 -3.71 12.67 -6.73
N ILE A 162 -4.56 11.92 -7.44
CA ILE A 162 -5.90 11.57 -6.92
C ILE A 162 -5.78 10.70 -5.67
N LEU A 163 -4.94 9.66 -5.71
CA LEU A 163 -4.72 8.77 -4.57
C LEU A 163 -4.12 9.51 -3.36
N ALA A 164 -3.26 10.51 -3.58
CA ALA A 164 -2.72 11.35 -2.52
C ALA A 164 -3.81 12.20 -1.84
N GLY A 165 -4.73 12.79 -2.62
CA GLY A 165 -5.87 13.51 -2.06
C GLY A 165 -6.80 12.61 -1.24
N LEU A 166 -7.07 11.39 -1.73
CA LEU A 166 -7.85 10.39 -0.99
C LEU A 166 -7.15 9.95 0.30
N ALA A 167 -5.82 9.79 0.29
CA ALA A 167 -5.04 9.48 1.48
C ALA A 167 -5.07 10.62 2.51
N ALA A 168 -5.19 11.87 2.06
CA ALA A 168 -5.41 13.04 2.92
C ALA A 168 -6.85 13.16 3.44
N GLY A 169 -7.73 12.19 3.15
CA GLY A 169 -9.12 12.17 3.62
C GLY A 169 -10.09 13.01 2.79
N LYS A 170 -9.66 13.53 1.64
CA LYS A 170 -10.53 14.30 0.74
C LYS A 170 -11.41 13.36 -0.10
N SER A 171 -12.54 13.88 -0.58
CA SER A 171 -13.32 13.17 -1.60
C SER A 171 -12.64 13.25 -2.97
N ILE A 172 -13.08 12.42 -3.92
CA ILE A 172 -12.62 12.49 -5.32
C ILE A 172 -12.91 13.88 -5.89
N GLY A 173 -14.14 14.38 -5.77
CA GLY A 173 -14.52 15.70 -6.27
C GLY A 173 -13.73 16.85 -5.64
N GLN A 174 -13.41 16.81 -4.34
CA GLN A 174 -12.54 17.80 -3.69
C GLN A 174 -11.11 17.72 -4.23
N THR A 175 -10.57 16.50 -4.33
CA THR A 175 -9.23 16.27 -4.86
C THR A 175 -9.10 16.79 -6.29
N LEU A 176 -10.09 16.52 -7.14
CA LEU A 176 -10.12 17.03 -8.51
C LEU A 176 -10.17 18.56 -8.58
N GLN A 177 -10.92 19.21 -7.68
CA GLN A 177 -10.97 20.67 -7.59
C GLN A 177 -9.61 21.26 -7.21
N ASP A 178 -8.94 20.68 -6.22
CA ASP A 178 -7.60 21.10 -5.81
C ASP A 178 -6.56 20.92 -6.93
N LEU A 179 -6.79 19.97 -7.83
CA LEU A 179 -5.97 19.73 -9.02
C LEU A 179 -6.32 20.63 -10.21
N GLY A 180 -7.29 21.53 -10.06
CA GLY A 180 -7.61 22.58 -11.03
C GLY A 180 -8.91 22.41 -11.81
N LEU A 181 -9.73 21.40 -11.51
CA LEU A 181 -11.09 21.31 -12.10
C LEU A 181 -12.06 22.28 -11.43
N SER A 182 -12.98 22.83 -12.21
CA SER A 182 -14.16 23.47 -11.63
C SER A 182 -14.99 22.42 -10.87
N LYS A 183 -15.72 22.86 -9.84
CA LYS A 183 -16.61 22.00 -9.05
C LYS A 183 -17.58 21.19 -9.92
N GLN A 184 -18.14 21.82 -10.95
CA GLN A 184 -19.08 21.16 -11.86
C GLN A 184 -18.37 20.11 -12.71
N ALA A 185 -17.22 20.45 -13.31
CA ALA A 185 -16.45 19.49 -14.11
C ALA A 185 -15.94 18.31 -13.27
N ALA A 186 -15.52 18.54 -12.03
CA ALA A 186 -15.12 17.49 -11.10
C ALA A 186 -16.29 16.53 -10.80
N LYS A 187 -17.48 17.07 -10.52
CA LYS A 187 -18.69 16.28 -10.26
C LYS A 187 -19.12 15.47 -11.49
N ASP A 188 -19.06 16.06 -12.67
CA ASP A 188 -19.43 15.39 -13.91
C ASP A 188 -18.43 14.30 -14.29
N ALA A 189 -17.13 14.54 -14.06
CA ALA A 189 -16.09 13.54 -14.23
C ALA A 189 -16.26 12.36 -13.26
N GLU A 190 -16.51 12.63 -11.97
CA GLU A 190 -16.77 11.60 -10.95
C GLU A 190 -17.98 10.74 -11.34
N LYS A 191 -19.12 11.36 -11.65
CA LYS A 191 -20.33 10.65 -12.11
C LYS A 191 -20.09 9.81 -13.36
N ARG A 192 -19.31 10.34 -14.31
CA ARG A 192 -18.98 9.61 -15.54
C ARG A 192 -18.13 8.39 -15.23
N ALA A 193 -17.08 8.53 -14.42
CA ALA A 193 -16.24 7.42 -14.00
C ALA A 193 -17.05 6.35 -13.25
N ASP A 194 -17.94 6.75 -12.34
CA ASP A 194 -18.81 5.83 -11.60
C ASP A 194 -19.75 5.04 -12.50
N ARG A 195 -20.34 5.68 -13.51
CA ARG A 195 -21.19 5.00 -14.50
C ARG A 195 -20.37 4.00 -15.31
N GLU A 196 -19.24 4.43 -15.87
CA GLU A 196 -18.37 3.56 -16.66
C GLU A 196 -17.89 2.34 -15.86
N ILE A 197 -17.62 2.49 -14.56
CA ILE A 197 -17.23 1.38 -13.68
C ILE A 197 -18.41 0.45 -13.41
N LYS A 198 -19.61 0.98 -13.19
CA LYS A 198 -20.82 0.16 -13.00
C LYS A 198 -21.13 -0.63 -14.27
N ASP A 199 -21.09 0.02 -15.42
CA ASP A 199 -21.32 -0.62 -16.72
C ASP A 199 -20.28 -1.73 -16.93
N ALA A 200 -19.01 -1.46 -16.61
CA ALA A 200 -17.93 -2.46 -16.69
C ALA A 200 -18.08 -3.64 -15.70
N LYS A 201 -18.91 -3.53 -14.65
CA LYS A 201 -19.23 -4.64 -13.75
C LYS A 201 -20.40 -5.50 -14.26
N HIS A 202 -21.26 -4.95 -15.11
CA HIS A 202 -22.45 -5.64 -15.61
C HIS A 202 -22.21 -6.40 -16.92
N HIS A 203 -21.06 -6.17 -17.59
CA HIS A 203 -20.61 -6.87 -18.78
C HIS A 203 -19.59 -7.97 -18.45
#